data_AF-A0A7G8DIU0-F1
#
_entry.id   AF-A0A7G8DIU0-F1
#
_cell.length_a   1.000
_cell.length_b   1.000
_cell.length_c   1.000
_cell.angle_alpha   90.00
_cell.angle_beta   90.00
_cell.angle_gamma   90.00
#
_symmetry.space_group_name_H-M   'P 1'
#
loop_
_entity.id
_entity.type
_entity.pdbx_description
1 polymer ?
#
loop_
_entity_poly.entity_id
_entity_poly.type
_entity_poly.pdbx_seq_one_letter_code
_entity_poly.pdbx_strand_id
1 'polypeptide(L)'
;MTDIVAAMETFQRFVAENPYSGSAEQIVTLSLGIAEASNRLDTSTFRLYAEQTGIGDKVFSKLKVVGKTLLSLQEKERRDVVKQLPASYSTIHVLCSLSAEELVTGARSGAITPSMSVRTAKDYTKQVRFPALAAADGEKGRWGTKQEHLYGVYRPEEVALGAEQLQSLQEALRRACEEYGVVLRVANTDGTRTLKQQERAEREVFWRGVLERELTSKWFKGMPEEVKKQFNLKTIGELHETPLRSFTGFLINADGGKKEFWEKHGQAYVAKLNYLMDKTEDRAQRFNLKRRLESVVAERRELAVWNNTLLKQIGFI
;
A
#
# COMPACT_ATOMS: atom_id res chain seq x y z
N MET A 1 -12.39 -17.98 -35.64
CA MET A 1 -11.04 -18.54 -35.39
C MET A 1 -9.96 -17.71 -36.09
N THR A 2 -10.15 -17.31 -37.35
CA THR A 2 -9.21 -16.49 -38.14
C THR A 2 -8.89 -15.13 -37.50
N ASP A 3 -9.88 -14.43 -36.93
CA ASP A 3 -9.66 -13.11 -36.28
C ASP A 3 -8.84 -13.18 -34.98
N ILE A 4 -8.94 -14.29 -34.24
CA ILE A 4 -8.22 -14.47 -32.98
C ILE A 4 -6.74 -14.71 -33.27
N VAL A 5 -6.43 -15.52 -34.29
CA VAL A 5 -5.05 -15.80 -34.71
C VAL A 5 -4.37 -14.52 -35.22
N ALA A 6 -5.04 -13.74 -36.07
CA ALA A 6 -4.51 -12.47 -36.57
C ALA A 6 -4.26 -11.44 -35.44
N ALA A 7 -5.18 -11.35 -34.46
CA ALA A 7 -5.00 -10.49 -33.30
C ALA A 7 -3.83 -10.95 -32.41
N MET A 8 -3.61 -12.26 -32.29
CA MET A 8 -2.49 -12.84 -31.54
C MET A 8 -1.14 -12.56 -32.23
N GLU A 9 -1.03 -12.72 -33.54
CA GLU A 9 0.17 -12.36 -34.30
C GLU A 9 0.50 -10.86 -34.20
N THR A 10 -0.53 -10.01 -34.23
CA THR A 10 -0.38 -8.56 -34.04
C THR A 10 0.19 -8.25 -32.65
N PHE A 11 -0.31 -8.92 -31.61
CA PHE A 11 0.19 -8.73 -30.25
C PHE A 11 1.61 -9.27 -30.06
N GLN A 12 1.96 -10.40 -30.66
CA GLN A 12 3.33 -10.91 -30.64
C GLN A 12 4.31 -9.94 -31.31
N ARG A 13 3.92 -9.35 -32.45
CA ARG A 13 4.71 -8.31 -33.10
C ARG A 13 4.88 -7.08 -32.20
N PHE A 14 3.79 -6.62 -31.58
CA PHE A 14 3.84 -5.53 -30.61
C PHE A 14 4.79 -5.80 -29.44
N VAL A 15 4.80 -7.02 -28.89
CA VAL A 15 5.73 -7.44 -27.82
C VAL A 15 7.17 -7.45 -28.32
N ALA A 16 7.42 -7.91 -29.54
CA ALA A 16 8.76 -7.94 -30.13
C ALA A 16 9.32 -6.53 -30.40
N GLU A 17 8.47 -5.59 -30.84
CA GLU A 17 8.83 -4.19 -31.07
C GLU A 17 9.08 -3.42 -29.77
N ASN A 18 8.47 -3.88 -28.67
CA ASN A 18 8.51 -3.23 -27.36
C ASN A 18 9.04 -4.18 -26.27
N PRO A 19 10.32 -4.61 -26.33
CA PRO A 19 10.84 -5.57 -25.37
C PRO A 19 10.93 -4.99 -23.95
N TYR A 20 10.67 -5.82 -22.94
CA TYR A 20 10.80 -5.44 -21.52
C TYR A 20 12.26 -5.25 -21.05
N SER A 21 13.22 -5.54 -21.93
CA SER A 21 14.65 -5.30 -21.78
C SER A 21 15.15 -4.11 -22.63
N GLY A 22 14.24 -3.39 -23.29
CA GLY A 22 14.55 -2.23 -24.13
C GLY A 22 14.62 -0.91 -23.37
N SER A 23 14.35 0.18 -24.09
CA SER A 23 14.28 1.53 -23.50
C SER A 23 13.12 1.67 -22.52
N ALA A 24 13.17 2.70 -21.66
CA ALA A 24 12.05 3.01 -20.77
C ALA A 24 10.72 3.19 -21.53
N GLU A 25 10.77 3.81 -22.71
CA GLU A 25 9.62 4.01 -23.57
C GLU A 25 9.07 2.68 -24.10
N GLN A 26 9.93 1.77 -24.60
CA GLN A 26 9.51 0.44 -25.05
C GLN A 26 8.87 -0.35 -23.91
N ILE A 27 9.48 -0.35 -22.72
CA ILE A 27 8.95 -1.04 -21.53
C ILE A 27 7.58 -0.49 -21.15
N VAL A 28 7.42 0.84 -21.16
CA VAL A 28 6.16 1.48 -20.82
C VAL A 28 5.10 1.19 -21.88
N THR A 29 5.41 1.31 -23.16
CA THR A 29 4.50 0.99 -24.26
C THR A 29 3.99 -0.44 -24.14
N LEU A 30 4.87 -1.42 -23.94
CA LEU A 30 4.49 -2.80 -23.67
C LEU A 30 3.56 -2.92 -22.45
N SER A 31 3.92 -2.26 -21.36
CA SER A 31 3.16 -2.30 -20.11
C SER A 31 1.73 -1.75 -20.28
N LEU A 32 1.58 -0.62 -20.99
CA LEU A 32 0.29 -0.01 -21.31
C LEU A 32 -0.55 -0.96 -22.17
N GLY A 33 0.03 -1.53 -23.23
CA GLY A 33 -0.65 -2.50 -24.09
C GLY A 33 -1.15 -3.73 -23.34
N ILE A 34 -0.32 -4.29 -22.43
CA ILE A 34 -0.73 -5.40 -21.56
C ILE A 34 -1.89 -5.00 -20.64
N ALA A 35 -1.84 -3.80 -20.05
CA ALA A 35 -2.88 -3.34 -19.15
C ALA A 35 -4.21 -3.08 -19.88
N GLU A 36 -4.18 -2.47 -21.07
CA GLU A 36 -5.35 -2.25 -21.92
C GLU A 36 -5.96 -3.58 -22.38
N ALA A 37 -5.15 -4.52 -22.86
CA ALA A 37 -5.61 -5.86 -23.22
C ALA A 37 -6.28 -6.54 -22.02
N SER A 38 -5.72 -6.39 -20.81
CA SER A 38 -6.31 -6.96 -19.60
C SER A 38 -7.64 -6.35 -19.16
N ASN A 39 -7.96 -5.15 -19.64
CA ASN A 39 -9.23 -4.48 -19.35
C ASN A 39 -10.28 -4.79 -20.43
N ARG A 40 -9.85 -5.12 -21.66
CA ARG A 40 -10.74 -5.41 -22.80
C ARG A 40 -11.10 -6.89 -22.94
N LEU A 41 -10.14 -7.78 -22.66
CA LEU A 41 -10.29 -9.22 -22.84
C LEU A 41 -10.83 -9.89 -21.56
N ASP A 42 -11.59 -10.97 -21.74
CA ASP A 42 -11.95 -11.83 -20.63
C ASP A 42 -10.72 -12.59 -20.07
N THR A 43 -10.86 -13.17 -18.89
CA THR A 43 -9.72 -13.78 -18.18
C THR A 43 -9.11 -14.96 -18.93
N SER A 44 -9.90 -15.74 -19.66
CA SER A 44 -9.41 -16.92 -20.37
C SER A 44 -8.60 -16.51 -21.61
N THR A 45 -9.13 -15.56 -22.40
CA THR A 45 -8.45 -15.01 -23.57
C THR A 45 -7.18 -14.25 -23.17
N PHE A 46 -7.22 -13.47 -22.10
CA PHE A 46 -6.03 -12.76 -21.61
C PHE A 46 -4.89 -13.70 -21.16
N ARG A 47 -5.22 -14.87 -20.60
CA ARG A 47 -4.22 -15.87 -20.21
C ARG A 47 -3.55 -16.50 -21.43
N LEU A 48 -4.33 -16.87 -22.44
CA LEU A 48 -3.79 -17.36 -23.72
C LEU A 48 -2.84 -16.33 -24.35
N TYR A 49 -3.20 -15.06 -24.31
CA TYR A 49 -2.35 -13.97 -24.78
C TYR A 49 -1.04 -13.87 -24.00
N ALA A 50 -1.08 -14.01 -22.67
CA ALA A 50 0.10 -13.96 -21.82
C ALA A 50 1.07 -15.11 -22.14
N GLU A 51 0.56 -16.34 -22.26
CA GLU A 51 1.36 -17.55 -22.57
C GLU A 51 2.10 -17.42 -23.90
N GLN A 52 1.48 -16.81 -24.90
CA GLN A 52 2.05 -16.66 -26.24
C GLN A 52 3.08 -15.54 -26.39
N THR A 53 3.27 -14.70 -25.38
CA THR A 53 4.29 -13.64 -25.42
C THR A 53 5.71 -14.14 -25.18
N GLY A 54 5.88 -15.35 -24.62
CA GLY A 54 7.18 -15.84 -24.17
C GLY A 54 7.75 -15.09 -22.95
N ILE A 55 6.99 -14.15 -22.36
CA ILE A 55 7.35 -13.45 -21.13
C ILE A 55 6.92 -14.30 -19.94
N GLY A 56 7.85 -14.63 -19.04
CA GLY A 56 7.48 -15.39 -17.84
C GLY A 56 6.43 -14.68 -16.98
N ASP A 57 5.49 -15.44 -16.41
CA ASP A 57 4.31 -14.94 -15.68
C ASP A 57 4.61 -13.83 -14.66
N LYS A 58 5.72 -13.98 -13.94
CA LYS A 58 6.15 -13.00 -12.93
C LYS A 58 6.51 -11.66 -13.54
N VAL A 59 7.19 -11.65 -14.69
CA VAL A 59 7.54 -10.42 -15.41
C VAL A 59 6.30 -9.82 -16.03
N PHE A 60 5.47 -10.64 -16.67
CA PHE A 60 4.22 -10.22 -17.29
C PHE A 60 3.27 -9.56 -16.28
N SER A 61 3.12 -10.16 -15.09
CA SER A 61 2.33 -9.60 -13.99
C SER A 61 2.84 -8.23 -13.52
N LYS A 62 4.17 -8.04 -13.44
CA LYS A 62 4.77 -6.76 -13.09
C LYS A 62 4.52 -5.69 -14.15
N LEU A 63 4.68 -6.02 -15.43
CA LEU A 63 4.41 -5.10 -16.54
C LEU A 63 2.93 -4.67 -16.56
N LYS A 64 2.01 -5.61 -16.30
CA LYS A 64 0.59 -5.29 -16.13
C LYS A 64 0.36 -4.28 -15.00
N VAL A 65 1.05 -4.42 -13.86
CA VAL A 65 0.95 -3.45 -12.75
C VAL A 65 1.46 -2.08 -13.17
N VAL A 66 2.63 -2.01 -13.82
CA VAL A 66 3.19 -0.76 -14.37
C VAL A 66 2.18 -0.07 -15.29
N GLY A 67 1.62 -0.81 -16.25
CA GLY A 67 0.64 -0.27 -17.19
C GLY A 67 -0.61 0.26 -16.51
N LYS A 68 -1.15 -0.46 -15.51
CA LYS A 68 -2.32 0.00 -14.75
C LYS A 68 -2.04 1.27 -13.97
N THR A 69 -0.88 1.39 -13.33
CA THR A 69 -0.47 2.61 -12.62
C THR A 69 -0.29 3.79 -13.59
N LEU A 70 0.31 3.57 -14.76
CA LEU A 70 0.51 4.64 -15.74
C LEU A 70 -0.76 5.04 -16.49
N LEU A 71 -1.72 4.12 -16.67
CA LEU A 71 -3.02 4.43 -17.29
C LEU A 71 -3.91 5.31 -16.40
N SER A 72 -3.67 5.38 -15.08
CA SER A 72 -4.40 6.30 -14.20
C SER A 72 -3.90 7.75 -14.29
N LEU A 73 -2.80 8.00 -15.00
CA LEU A 73 -2.27 9.34 -15.24
C LEU A 73 -2.91 9.97 -16.48
N GLN A 74 -3.03 11.30 -16.46
CA GLN A 74 -3.36 12.05 -17.67
C GLN A 74 -2.24 11.91 -18.71
N GLU A 75 -2.58 11.97 -20.00
CA GLU A 75 -1.63 11.72 -21.09
C GLU A 75 -0.38 12.63 -21.03
N LYS A 76 -0.55 13.91 -20.69
CA LYS A 76 0.56 14.84 -20.53
C LYS A 76 1.49 14.43 -19.39
N GLU A 77 0.92 14.14 -18.22
CA GLU A 77 1.69 13.73 -17.03
C GLU A 77 2.40 12.40 -17.25
N ARG A 78 1.73 11.46 -17.92
CA ARG A 78 2.32 10.18 -18.31
C ARG A 78 3.56 10.40 -19.19
N ARG A 79 3.48 11.25 -20.22
CA ARG A 79 4.64 11.56 -21.07
C ARG A 79 5.80 12.17 -20.28
N ASP A 80 5.50 13.06 -19.35
CA ASP A 80 6.53 13.69 -18.51
C ASP A 80 7.19 12.68 -17.56
N VAL A 81 6.41 11.78 -16.95
CA VAL A 81 6.92 10.69 -16.11
C VAL A 81 7.80 9.75 -16.92
N VAL A 82 7.37 9.33 -18.11
CA VAL A 82 8.11 8.36 -18.95
C VAL A 82 9.51 8.84 -19.29
N LYS A 83 9.70 10.15 -19.53
CA LYS A 83 11.01 10.75 -19.79
C LYS A 83 12.00 10.61 -18.62
N GLN A 84 11.49 10.48 -17.40
CA GLN A 84 12.32 10.36 -16.19
C GLN A 84 12.53 8.91 -15.74
N LEU A 85 11.83 7.94 -16.36
CA LEU A 85 11.91 6.55 -15.93
C LEU A 85 13.23 5.90 -16.37
N PRO A 86 13.81 5.02 -15.54
CA PRO A 86 14.99 4.25 -15.89
C PRO A 86 14.65 3.12 -16.87
N ALA A 87 15.60 2.75 -17.74
CA ALA A 87 15.46 1.66 -18.71
C ALA A 87 15.57 0.25 -18.07
N SER A 88 14.74 -0.02 -17.05
CA SER A 88 14.66 -1.31 -16.39
C SER A 88 13.25 -1.56 -15.88
N TYR A 89 12.58 -2.59 -16.41
CA TYR A 89 11.21 -2.93 -16.00
C TYR A 89 11.12 -3.20 -14.49
N SER A 90 12.20 -3.74 -13.91
CA SER A 90 12.26 -4.05 -12.50
C SER A 90 12.30 -2.80 -11.63
N THR A 91 13.06 -1.77 -12.05
CA THR A 91 13.10 -0.46 -11.39
C THR A 91 11.78 0.29 -11.59
N ILE A 92 11.26 0.33 -12.83
CA ILE A 92 9.97 0.96 -13.13
C ILE A 92 8.85 0.33 -12.28
N HIS A 93 8.82 -1.00 -12.16
CA HIS A 93 7.83 -1.69 -11.33
C HIS A 93 7.94 -1.30 -9.84
N VAL A 94 9.15 -1.10 -9.31
CA VAL A 94 9.32 -0.61 -7.92
C VAL A 94 8.72 0.80 -7.78
N LEU A 95 9.04 1.70 -8.71
CA LEU A 95 8.50 3.07 -8.72
C LEU A 95 6.98 3.10 -8.89
N CYS A 96 6.42 2.27 -9.77
CA CYS A 96 4.97 2.13 -9.96
C CYS A 96 4.24 1.44 -8.80
N SER A 97 4.93 1.11 -7.71
CA SER A 97 4.30 0.73 -6.45
C SER A 97 3.92 1.94 -5.58
N LEU A 98 4.34 3.14 -5.97
CA LEU A 98 3.84 4.43 -5.50
C LEU A 98 2.46 4.73 -6.10
N SER A 99 1.74 5.68 -5.50
CA SER A 99 0.54 6.25 -6.11
C SER A 99 0.89 7.02 -7.38
N ALA A 100 -0.11 7.24 -8.24
CA ALA A 100 0.07 7.99 -9.48
C ALA A 100 0.57 9.42 -9.21
N GLU A 101 0.03 10.07 -8.18
CA GLU A 101 0.42 11.42 -7.76
C GLU A 101 1.86 11.46 -7.23
N GLU A 102 2.22 10.50 -6.37
CA GLU A 102 3.59 10.37 -5.85
C GLU A 102 4.61 10.16 -6.97
N LEU A 103 4.27 9.35 -7.97
CA LEU A 103 5.11 9.09 -9.14
C LEU A 103 5.34 10.37 -9.95
N VAL A 104 4.29 11.17 -10.18
CA VAL A 104 4.39 12.46 -10.87
C VAL A 104 5.24 13.45 -10.05
N THR A 105 5.03 13.54 -8.74
CA THR A 105 5.85 14.39 -7.86
C THR A 105 7.32 13.99 -7.89
N GLY A 106 7.62 12.68 -7.84
CA GLY A 106 8.98 12.16 -7.92
C GLY A 106 9.67 12.48 -9.24
N ALA A 107 8.95 12.37 -10.36
CA ALA A 107 9.48 12.74 -11.68
C ALA A 107 9.70 14.26 -11.82
N ARG A 108 8.74 15.09 -11.37
CA ARG A 108 8.84 16.56 -11.48
C ARG A 108 9.92 17.17 -10.57
N SER A 109 10.16 16.55 -9.41
CA SER A 109 11.19 17.01 -8.46
C SER A 109 12.61 16.57 -8.82
N GLY A 110 12.77 15.72 -9.84
CA GLY A 110 14.07 15.14 -10.19
C GLY A 110 14.52 14.03 -9.24
N ALA A 111 13.67 13.61 -8.30
CA ALA A 111 13.96 12.49 -7.40
C ALA A 111 14.01 11.16 -8.16
N ILE A 112 13.16 11.00 -9.19
CA ILE A 112 13.19 9.88 -10.13
C ILE A 112 14.01 10.30 -11.34
N THR A 113 15.04 9.50 -11.68
CA THR A 113 15.94 9.81 -12.80
C THR A 113 16.15 8.59 -13.71
N PRO A 114 16.50 8.80 -14.99
CA PRO A 114 16.78 7.70 -15.93
C PRO A 114 17.95 6.81 -15.52
N SER A 115 18.89 7.32 -14.70
CA SER A 115 20.04 6.58 -14.19
C SER A 115 19.77 5.85 -12.85
N MET A 116 18.55 5.94 -12.32
CA MET A 116 18.21 5.36 -11.03
C MET A 116 18.35 3.83 -11.00
N SER A 117 19.10 3.33 -10.02
CA SER A 117 19.24 1.89 -9.79
C SER A 117 17.99 1.29 -9.12
N VAL A 118 17.81 -0.03 -9.24
CA VAL A 118 16.74 -0.77 -8.53
C VAL A 118 16.82 -0.56 -7.01
N ARG A 119 18.04 -0.47 -6.45
CA ARG A 119 18.26 -0.26 -5.01
C ARG A 119 17.77 1.13 -4.59
N THR A 120 18.25 2.17 -5.27
CA THR A 120 17.84 3.56 -5.03
C THR A 120 16.33 3.73 -5.17
N ALA A 121 15.71 3.09 -6.17
CA ALA A 121 14.25 3.11 -6.33
C ALA A 121 13.52 2.47 -5.14
N LYS A 122 14.02 1.34 -4.61
CA LYS A 122 13.43 0.70 -3.41
C LYS A 122 13.52 1.61 -2.20
N ASP A 123 14.68 2.23 -2.00
CA ASP A 123 14.93 3.13 -0.87
C ASP A 123 14.01 4.37 -0.96
N TYR A 124 13.92 4.99 -2.14
CA TYR A 124 13.00 6.10 -2.40
C TYR A 124 11.54 5.69 -2.19
N THR A 125 11.10 4.57 -2.76
CA THR A 125 9.74 4.07 -2.56
C THR A 125 9.43 3.77 -1.10
N LYS A 126 10.39 3.24 -0.33
CA LYS A 126 10.26 3.03 1.12
C LYS A 126 10.08 4.36 1.85
N GLN A 127 10.88 5.38 1.53
CA GLN A 127 10.81 6.71 2.13
C GLN A 127 9.46 7.39 1.87
N VAL A 128 8.96 7.31 0.64
CA VAL A 128 7.67 7.93 0.26
C VAL A 128 6.49 7.22 0.93
N ARG A 129 6.50 5.88 0.94
CA ARG A 129 5.35 5.08 1.43
C ARG A 129 5.27 4.96 2.93
N PHE A 130 6.41 4.96 3.62
CA PHE A 130 6.47 4.76 5.07
C PHE A 130 7.27 5.89 5.72
N PRO A 131 6.85 7.16 5.56
CA PRO A 131 7.63 8.29 6.04
C PRO A 131 7.81 8.26 7.57
N ALA A 132 6.81 7.77 8.31
CA ALA A 132 6.85 7.65 9.76
C ALA A 132 7.75 6.51 10.27
N LEU A 133 7.90 5.42 9.51
CA LEU A 133 8.73 4.26 9.91
C LEU A 133 10.14 4.30 9.30
N ALA A 134 10.32 5.06 8.22
CA ALA A 134 11.62 5.33 7.61
C ALA A 134 12.39 6.47 8.31
N ALA A 135 11.71 7.24 9.16
CA ALA A 135 12.31 8.21 10.06
C ALA A 135 12.25 7.66 11.49
N ALA A 136 13.30 6.98 11.93
CA ALA A 136 13.46 6.67 13.35
C ALA A 136 14.24 7.80 14.05
N ASP A 137 13.59 8.34 15.07
CA ASP A 137 13.95 9.33 16.09
C ASP A 137 14.14 10.81 15.72
N GLY A 138 13.41 11.62 16.50
CA GLY A 138 13.55 13.08 16.62
C GLY A 138 12.68 13.87 15.64
N GLU A 139 11.49 14.25 16.11
CA GLU A 139 10.52 15.21 15.57
C GLU A 139 10.19 15.21 14.07
N LYS A 140 8.89 15.03 13.78
CA LYS A 140 8.18 15.38 12.54
C LYS A 140 9.02 15.36 11.25
N GLY A 141 8.86 14.29 10.48
CA GLY A 141 8.78 14.45 9.04
C GLY A 141 9.48 13.38 8.23
N ARG A 142 8.92 13.23 7.02
CA ARG A 142 9.58 12.80 5.79
C ARG A 142 11.10 12.98 5.88
N TRP A 143 11.87 12.09 5.25
CA TRP A 143 13.18 12.49 4.71
C TRP A 143 12.94 13.78 3.92
N GLY A 144 13.21 14.92 4.54
CA GLY A 144 12.84 16.19 3.96
C GLY A 144 13.65 16.33 2.67
N THR A 145 13.10 16.97 1.66
CA THR A 145 13.83 17.52 0.51
C THR A 145 14.96 18.50 0.90
N LYS A 146 15.29 18.62 2.18
CA LYS A 146 16.32 19.46 2.81
C LYS A 146 17.27 18.67 3.72
N GLN A 147 17.38 17.35 3.55
CA GLN A 147 18.39 16.54 4.23
C GLN A 147 19.43 16.09 3.21
N GLU A 148 20.71 16.34 3.51
CA GLU A 148 21.84 15.97 2.68
C GLU A 148 22.43 14.64 3.20
N HIS A 149 22.60 13.66 2.31
CA HIS A 149 23.34 12.45 2.64
C HIS A 149 24.84 12.75 2.57
N LEU A 150 25.47 12.90 3.74
CA LEU A 150 26.89 13.24 3.83
C LEU A 150 27.76 12.00 3.58
N TYR A 151 27.59 10.93 4.36
CA TYR A 151 28.46 9.74 4.32
C TYR A 151 27.71 8.45 4.63
N GLY A 152 28.17 7.33 4.05
CA GLY A 152 27.73 5.98 4.40
C GLY A 152 28.80 5.26 5.21
N VAL A 153 28.40 4.62 6.33
CA VAL A 153 29.30 3.79 7.15
C VAL A 153 29.14 2.33 6.75
N TYR A 154 30.24 1.69 6.35
CA TYR A 154 30.25 0.29 5.90
C TYR A 154 31.25 -0.54 6.71
N ARG A 155 30.90 -1.82 6.89
CA ARG A 155 31.75 -2.84 7.53
C ARG A 155 31.90 -4.02 6.55
N PRO A 156 33.10 -4.61 6.41
CA PRO A 156 33.29 -5.87 5.69
C PRO A 156 32.50 -7.03 6.32
N GLU A 157 32.01 -7.97 5.50
CA GLU A 157 31.14 -9.07 5.96
C GLU A 157 31.84 -10.01 6.95
N GLU A 158 33.17 -10.11 6.88
CA GLU A 158 34.00 -11.06 7.64
C GLU A 158 34.21 -10.68 9.12
N VAL A 159 33.85 -9.45 9.52
CA VAL A 159 34.07 -8.95 10.89
C VAL A 159 32.73 -8.77 11.59
N ALA A 160 32.36 -9.71 12.47
CA ALA A 160 31.14 -9.59 13.27
C ALA A 160 31.39 -8.75 14.53
N LEU A 161 30.65 -7.64 14.69
CA LEU A 161 30.58 -6.91 15.96
C LEU A 161 29.57 -7.58 16.89
N GLY A 162 29.97 -7.78 18.15
CA GLY A 162 29.05 -8.16 19.22
C GLY A 162 28.07 -7.04 19.57
N ALA A 163 26.99 -7.35 20.29
CA ALA A 163 25.95 -6.40 20.65
C ALA A 163 26.49 -5.19 21.45
N GLU A 164 27.39 -5.42 22.40
CA GLU A 164 28.03 -4.35 23.20
C GLU A 164 28.91 -3.44 22.35
N GLN A 165 29.66 -4.00 21.40
CA GLN A 165 30.50 -3.23 20.48
C GLN A 165 29.64 -2.38 19.53
N LEU A 166 28.50 -2.92 19.09
CA LEU A 166 27.56 -2.21 18.23
C LEU A 166 26.91 -1.04 18.96
N GLN A 167 26.54 -1.23 20.23
CA GLN A 167 26.03 -0.15 21.08
C GLN A 167 27.10 0.92 21.33
N SER A 168 28.32 0.51 21.67
CA SER A 168 29.44 1.44 21.89
C SER A 168 29.76 2.27 20.63
N LEU A 169 29.77 1.62 19.46
CA LEU A 169 29.92 2.30 18.18
C LEU A 169 28.79 3.31 17.93
N GLN A 170 27.53 2.91 18.20
CA GLN A 170 26.38 3.80 18.05
C GLN A 170 26.47 5.03 18.96
N GLU A 171 26.86 4.86 20.21
CA GLU A 171 27.05 5.97 21.17
C GLU A 171 28.21 6.89 20.78
N ALA A 172 29.32 6.33 20.27
CA ALA A 172 30.45 7.11 19.77
C ALA A 172 30.05 7.94 18.54
N LEU A 173 29.35 7.33 17.58
CA LEU A 173 28.85 8.02 16.40
C LEU A 173 27.82 9.09 16.77
N ARG A 174 26.92 8.82 17.73
CA ARG A 174 25.91 9.79 18.15
C ARG A 174 26.56 11.05 18.74
N ARG A 175 27.55 10.87 19.63
CA ARG A 175 28.33 11.98 20.20
C ARG A 175 29.06 12.80 19.13
N ALA A 176 29.71 12.12 18.18
CA ALA A 176 30.40 12.79 17.08
C ALA A 176 29.42 13.58 16.19
N CYS A 177 28.24 13.03 15.90
CA CYS A 177 27.23 13.72 15.10
C CYS A 177 26.64 14.95 15.83
N GLU A 178 26.38 14.83 17.14
CA GLU A 178 25.84 15.93 17.96
C GLU A 178 26.71 17.18 17.92
N GLU A 179 28.04 17.03 17.90
CA GLU A 179 29.00 18.16 17.83
C GLU A 179 28.80 19.04 16.59
N TYR A 180 28.35 18.46 15.48
CA TYR A 180 28.15 19.16 14.21
C TYR A 180 26.67 19.45 13.91
N GLY A 181 25.78 19.27 14.89
CA GLY A 181 24.34 19.43 14.70
C GLY A 181 23.74 18.38 13.73
N VAL A 182 24.42 17.25 13.54
CA VAL A 182 23.97 16.13 12.72
C VAL A 182 23.25 15.12 13.61
N VAL A 183 22.14 14.54 13.13
CA VAL A 183 21.42 13.50 13.87
C VAL A 183 21.79 12.12 13.33
N LEU A 184 22.40 11.28 14.16
CA LEU A 184 22.65 9.88 13.82
C LEU A 184 21.32 9.12 13.77
N ARG A 185 20.94 8.67 12.57
CA ARG A 185 19.78 7.81 12.37
C ARG A 185 20.23 6.39 12.02
N VAL A 186 19.70 5.41 12.75
CA VAL A 186 19.89 4.00 12.38
C VAL A 186 19.13 3.78 11.08
N ALA A 187 19.84 3.32 10.05
CA ALA A 187 19.19 2.92 8.81
C ALA A 187 18.18 1.82 9.16
N ASN A 188 16.89 2.11 9.01
CA ASN A 188 15.89 1.07 9.10
C ASN A 188 16.17 0.09 7.93
N THR A 189 16.71 -1.09 8.23
CA THR A 189 17.05 -2.11 7.22
C THR A 189 15.86 -2.98 6.82
N ASP A 190 14.70 -2.76 7.45
CA ASP A 190 13.52 -3.58 7.19
C ASP A 190 13.03 -3.42 5.75
N GLY A 191 12.79 -4.54 5.08
CA GLY A 191 12.19 -4.52 3.76
C GLY A 191 10.78 -3.91 3.79
N THR A 192 10.31 -3.40 2.64
CA THR A 192 8.95 -2.86 2.45
C THR A 192 7.85 -3.78 3.01
N ARG A 193 8.06 -5.10 2.98
CA ARG A 193 7.12 -6.09 3.54
C ARG A 193 6.99 -5.98 5.05
N THR A 194 8.11 -5.86 5.75
CA THR A 194 8.17 -5.78 7.22
C THR A 194 7.59 -4.46 7.71
N LEU A 195 7.93 -3.33 7.05
CA LEU A 195 7.32 -2.02 7.36
C LEU A 195 5.81 -2.03 7.17
N LYS A 196 5.34 -2.67 6.10
CA LYS A 196 3.91 -2.86 5.86
C LYS A 196 3.24 -3.77 6.89
N GLN A 197 3.98 -4.65 7.55
CA GLN A 197 3.45 -5.44 8.68
C GLN A 197 3.37 -4.58 9.94
N GLN A 198 4.41 -3.81 10.25
CA GLN A 198 4.44 -2.87 11.38
C GLN A 198 3.31 -1.83 11.27
N GLU A 199 3.19 -1.14 10.14
CA GLU A 199 2.13 -0.16 9.87
C GLU A 199 0.74 -0.78 10.06
N ARG A 200 0.53 -2.02 9.58
CA ARG A 200 -0.76 -2.71 9.76
C ARG A 200 -1.04 -3.04 11.21
N ALA A 201 -0.03 -3.47 11.97
CA ALA A 201 -0.20 -3.75 13.40
C ALA A 201 -0.57 -2.46 14.17
N GLU A 202 0.09 -1.34 13.87
CA GLU A 202 -0.25 -0.03 14.45
C GLU A 202 -1.67 0.41 14.10
N ARG A 203 -2.05 0.27 12.82
CA ARG A 203 -3.41 0.58 12.35
C ARG A 203 -4.46 -0.33 12.97
N GLU A 204 -4.17 -1.62 13.12
CA GLU A 204 -5.06 -2.58 13.77
C GLU A 204 -5.39 -2.12 15.19
N VAL A 205 -4.37 -1.77 15.99
CA VAL A 205 -4.53 -1.26 17.35
C VAL A 205 -5.34 0.04 17.35
N PHE A 206 -5.04 0.97 16.45
CA PHE A 206 -5.78 2.22 16.33
C PHE A 206 -7.27 1.98 16.02
N TRP A 207 -7.58 1.19 14.99
CA TRP A 207 -8.95 0.95 14.56
C TRP A 207 -9.74 0.13 15.59
N ARG A 208 -9.07 -0.74 16.34
CA ARG A 208 -9.66 -1.36 17.53
C ARG A 208 -10.04 -0.32 18.57
N GLY A 209 -9.16 0.64 18.87
CA GLY A 209 -9.46 1.73 19.81
C GLY A 209 -10.53 2.71 19.32
N VAL A 210 -10.68 2.91 18.01
CA VAL A 210 -11.83 3.63 17.44
C VAL A 210 -13.11 2.82 17.65
N LEU A 211 -13.09 1.52 17.33
CA LEU A 211 -14.25 0.65 17.50
C LEU A 211 -14.74 0.59 18.96
N GLU A 212 -13.81 0.54 19.92
CA GLU A 212 -14.11 0.57 21.36
C GLU A 212 -14.71 1.90 21.85
N ARG A 213 -14.41 3.01 21.16
CA ARG A 213 -15.04 4.32 21.42
C ARG A 213 -16.44 4.41 20.83
N GLU A 214 -16.63 3.91 19.62
CA GLU A 214 -17.94 3.90 18.95
C GLU A 214 -18.94 2.95 19.62
N LEU A 215 -18.47 1.76 20.04
CA LEU A 215 -19.29 0.76 20.73
C LEU A 215 -18.75 0.51 22.13
N THR A 216 -19.22 1.32 23.07
CA THR A 216 -18.72 1.27 24.45
C THR A 216 -19.26 0.05 25.23
N SER A 217 -18.54 -0.34 26.28
CA SER A 217 -19.02 -1.35 27.23
C SER A 217 -20.36 -0.96 27.88
N LYS A 218 -20.60 0.34 28.10
CA LYS A 218 -21.85 0.86 28.65
C LYS A 218 -23.01 0.66 27.68
N TRP A 219 -22.80 0.99 26.40
CA TRP A 219 -23.78 0.73 25.35
C TRP A 219 -24.12 -0.76 25.26
N PHE A 220 -23.11 -1.63 25.21
CA PHE A 220 -23.32 -3.08 25.11
C PHE A 220 -24.14 -3.65 26.28
N LYS A 221 -23.89 -3.18 27.52
CA LYS A 221 -24.68 -3.59 28.68
C LYS A 221 -26.16 -3.26 28.53
N GLY A 222 -26.49 -2.13 27.90
CA GLY A 222 -27.87 -1.71 27.65
C GLY A 222 -28.59 -2.45 26.52
N MET A 223 -27.91 -3.30 25.76
CA MET A 223 -28.53 -4.05 24.66
C MET A 223 -29.37 -5.24 25.16
N PRO A 224 -30.40 -5.69 24.40
CA PRO A 224 -31.27 -6.80 24.80
C PRO A 224 -30.50 -8.11 25.03
N GLU A 225 -30.80 -8.80 26.14
CA GLU A 225 -30.13 -10.06 26.51
C GLU A 225 -30.47 -11.21 25.55
N GLU A 226 -31.67 -11.20 24.97
CA GLU A 226 -32.12 -12.17 23.97
C GLU A 226 -31.22 -12.10 22.73
N VAL A 227 -30.88 -10.89 22.30
CA VAL A 227 -29.99 -10.66 21.15
C VAL A 227 -28.56 -11.06 21.50
N LYS A 228 -28.07 -10.71 22.70
CA LYS A 228 -26.74 -11.17 23.16
C LYS A 228 -26.63 -12.69 23.16
N LYS A 229 -27.65 -13.39 23.66
CA LYS A 229 -27.73 -14.87 23.64
C LYS A 229 -27.79 -15.44 22.23
N GLN A 230 -28.59 -14.84 21.33
CA GLN A 230 -28.71 -15.27 19.94
C GLN A 230 -27.35 -15.25 19.22
N PHE A 231 -26.51 -14.26 19.52
CA PHE A 231 -25.18 -14.12 18.91
C PHE A 231 -24.06 -14.74 19.77
N ASN A 232 -24.41 -15.37 20.90
CA ASN A 232 -23.47 -15.96 21.87
C ASN A 232 -22.40 -14.96 22.35
N LEU A 233 -22.82 -13.77 22.77
CA LEU A 233 -21.95 -12.69 23.21
C LEU A 233 -22.15 -12.39 24.70
N LYS A 234 -21.05 -12.41 25.46
CA LYS A 234 -21.00 -12.07 26.89
C LYS A 234 -20.34 -10.72 27.12
N THR A 235 -19.44 -10.32 26.22
CA THR A 235 -18.69 -9.06 26.35
C THR A 235 -18.67 -8.28 25.04
N ILE A 236 -18.45 -6.97 25.14
CA ILE A 236 -18.25 -6.13 23.96
C ILE A 236 -17.00 -6.54 23.17
N GLY A 237 -15.97 -7.03 23.86
CA GLY A 237 -14.75 -7.55 23.22
C GLY A 237 -15.05 -8.72 22.29
N GLU A 238 -15.93 -9.64 22.70
CA GLU A 238 -16.38 -10.74 21.83
C GLU A 238 -17.10 -10.21 20.58
N LEU A 239 -17.94 -9.17 20.70
CA LEU A 239 -18.59 -8.53 19.55
C LEU A 239 -17.54 -7.96 18.58
N HIS A 240 -16.52 -7.26 19.10
CA HIS A 240 -15.41 -6.72 18.31
C HIS A 240 -14.56 -7.78 17.61
N GLU A 241 -14.62 -9.04 18.05
CA GLU A 241 -13.89 -10.16 17.44
C GLU A 241 -14.73 -10.95 16.44
N THR A 242 -16.06 -10.79 16.45
CA THR A 242 -16.93 -11.51 15.52
C THR A 242 -16.66 -11.18 14.03
N PRO A 243 -16.96 -12.10 13.10
CA PRO A 243 -16.95 -11.80 11.67
C PRO A 243 -17.88 -10.64 11.32
N LEU A 244 -17.57 -9.90 10.26
CA LEU A 244 -18.34 -8.71 9.83
C LEU A 244 -19.86 -8.97 9.72
N ARG A 245 -20.25 -10.15 9.22
CA ARG A 245 -21.66 -10.53 9.09
C ARG A 245 -22.37 -10.61 10.44
N SER A 246 -21.76 -11.29 11.42
CA SER A 246 -22.31 -11.43 12.77
C SER A 246 -22.32 -10.09 13.50
N PHE A 247 -21.24 -9.30 13.36
CA PHE A 247 -21.15 -7.94 13.90
C PHE A 247 -22.30 -7.06 13.39
N THR A 248 -22.51 -7.03 12.08
CA THR A 248 -23.57 -6.23 11.44
C THR A 248 -24.96 -6.73 11.85
N GLY A 249 -25.15 -8.05 11.90
CA GLY A 249 -26.39 -8.67 12.31
C GLY A 249 -26.77 -8.34 13.75
N PHE A 250 -25.79 -8.36 14.66
CA PHE A 250 -26.00 -7.97 16.05
C PHE A 250 -26.49 -6.52 16.15
N LEU A 251 -25.79 -5.59 15.50
CA LEU A 251 -26.14 -4.16 15.53
C LEU A 251 -27.55 -3.89 15.01
N ILE A 252 -27.92 -4.53 13.89
CA ILE A 252 -29.27 -4.41 13.31
C ILE A 252 -30.34 -4.94 14.28
N ASN A 253 -30.10 -6.09 14.92
CA ASN A 253 -31.10 -6.70 15.80
C ASN A 253 -31.18 -6.04 17.18
N ALA A 254 -30.08 -5.46 17.65
CA ALA A 254 -30.00 -4.85 18.98
C ALA A 254 -30.54 -3.41 19.00
N ASP A 255 -30.43 -2.67 17.89
CA ASP A 255 -30.65 -1.22 17.90
C ASP A 255 -31.30 -0.71 16.60
N GLY A 256 -32.64 -0.72 16.54
CA GLY A 256 -33.41 0.04 15.53
C GLY A 256 -33.54 -0.58 14.14
N GLY A 257 -32.97 -1.76 13.89
CA GLY A 257 -33.11 -2.46 12.62
C GLY A 257 -32.30 -1.86 11.47
N LYS A 258 -32.55 -2.35 10.25
CA LYS A 258 -31.73 -2.02 9.06
C LYS A 258 -31.82 -0.55 8.66
N LYS A 259 -32.94 0.13 8.97
CA LYS A 259 -33.16 1.54 8.58
C LYS A 259 -32.26 2.48 9.37
N GLU A 260 -32.12 2.26 10.68
CA GLU A 260 -31.36 3.12 11.58
C GLU A 260 -29.87 2.77 11.63
N PHE A 261 -29.50 1.58 11.17
CA PHE A 261 -28.13 1.05 11.24
C PHE A 261 -27.05 2.03 10.78
N TRP A 262 -27.23 2.68 9.63
CA TRP A 262 -26.19 3.53 9.08
C TRP A 262 -26.03 4.85 9.83
N GLU A 263 -27.14 5.37 10.36
CA GLU A 263 -27.15 6.58 11.16
C GLU A 263 -26.51 6.34 12.54
N LYS A 264 -26.87 5.23 13.18
CA LYS A 264 -26.39 4.90 14.54
C LYS A 264 -25.01 4.23 14.57
N HIS A 265 -24.69 3.41 13.57
CA HIS A 265 -23.54 2.50 13.61
C HIS A 265 -22.66 2.56 12.36
N GLY A 266 -22.87 3.51 11.45
CA GLY A 266 -22.06 3.66 10.24
C GLY A 266 -20.56 3.80 10.54
N GLN A 267 -20.21 4.60 11.55
CA GLN A 267 -18.82 4.79 12.00
C GLN A 267 -18.23 3.51 12.59
N ALA A 268 -18.95 2.83 13.49
CA ALA A 268 -18.55 1.53 14.04
C ALA A 268 -18.32 0.47 12.95
N TYR A 269 -19.17 0.44 11.93
CA TYR A 269 -19.03 -0.49 10.81
C TYR A 269 -17.80 -0.18 9.95
N VAL A 270 -17.51 1.09 9.68
CA VAL A 270 -16.30 1.51 8.96
C VAL A 270 -15.04 1.21 9.78
N ALA A 271 -15.06 1.47 11.09
CA ALA A 271 -13.97 1.09 11.99
C ALA A 271 -13.72 -0.43 11.99
N LYS A 272 -14.80 -1.23 12.04
CA LYS A 272 -14.73 -2.70 11.96
C LYS A 272 -14.13 -3.18 10.64
N LEU A 273 -14.49 -2.57 9.51
CA LEU A 273 -13.93 -2.90 8.20
C LEU A 273 -12.42 -2.65 8.16
N ASN A 274 -11.97 -1.49 8.63
CA ASN A 274 -10.55 -1.16 8.69
C ASN A 274 -9.79 -2.09 9.65
N TYR A 275 -10.33 -2.33 10.85
CA TYR A 275 -9.77 -3.26 11.83
C TYR A 275 -9.57 -4.66 11.23
N LEU A 276 -10.61 -5.24 10.62
CA LEU A 276 -10.51 -6.57 10.01
C LEU A 276 -9.55 -6.61 8.82
N MET A 277 -9.46 -5.51 8.06
CA MET A 277 -8.56 -5.39 6.91
C MET A 277 -7.08 -5.39 7.36
N ASP A 278 -6.79 -4.70 8.46
CA ASP A 278 -5.45 -4.59 9.01
C ASP A 278 -5.04 -5.86 9.78
N LYS A 279 -5.99 -6.50 10.49
CA LYS A 279 -5.81 -7.76 11.22
C LYS A 279 -5.60 -8.99 10.34
N THR A 280 -6.35 -9.13 9.25
CA THR A 280 -6.29 -10.36 8.44
C THR A 280 -4.92 -10.52 7.77
N GLU A 281 -4.38 -11.74 7.81
CA GLU A 281 -3.18 -12.09 7.06
C GLU A 281 -3.50 -12.44 5.59
N ASP A 282 -4.73 -12.90 5.31
CA ASP A 282 -5.18 -13.29 3.98
C ASP A 282 -5.34 -12.09 3.06
N ARG A 283 -4.62 -12.12 1.94
CA ARG A 283 -4.66 -11.08 0.90
C ARG A 283 -6.02 -11.02 0.20
N ALA A 284 -6.69 -12.16 -0.02
CA ALA A 284 -7.98 -12.20 -0.70
C ALA A 284 -9.06 -11.58 0.18
N GLN A 285 -9.13 -12.00 1.45
CA GLN A 285 -10.02 -11.38 2.44
C GLN A 285 -9.77 -9.87 2.58
N ARG A 286 -8.50 -9.45 2.66
CA ARG A 286 -8.14 -8.01 2.74
C ARG A 286 -8.66 -7.23 1.54
N PHE A 287 -8.51 -7.76 0.33
CA PHE A 287 -9.00 -7.13 -0.88
C PHE A 287 -10.53 -6.99 -0.88
N ASN A 288 -11.25 -8.02 -0.43
CA ASN A 288 -12.71 -7.99 -0.33
C ASN A 288 -13.19 -6.95 0.69
N LEU A 289 -12.53 -6.86 1.85
CA LEU A 289 -12.82 -5.84 2.87
C LEU A 289 -12.55 -4.43 2.33
N LYS A 290 -11.43 -4.22 1.62
CA LYS A 290 -11.12 -2.95 0.97
C LYS A 290 -12.20 -2.53 -0.03
N ARG A 291 -12.61 -3.43 -0.94
CA ARG A 291 -13.69 -3.16 -1.90
C ARG A 291 -15.00 -2.80 -1.22
N ARG A 292 -15.31 -3.48 -0.11
CA ARG A 292 -16.51 -3.21 0.67
C ARG A 292 -16.45 -1.82 1.32
N LEU A 293 -15.30 -1.45 1.88
CA LEU A 293 -15.07 -0.11 2.42
C LEU A 293 -15.21 0.96 1.34
N GLU A 294 -14.56 0.79 0.19
CA GLU A 294 -14.62 1.70 -0.97
C GLU A 294 -16.07 1.92 -1.44
N SER A 295 -16.87 0.85 -1.53
CA SER A 295 -18.30 0.95 -1.87
C SER A 295 -19.10 1.74 -0.84
N VAL A 296 -18.86 1.51 0.46
CA VAL A 296 -19.60 2.19 1.53
C VAL A 296 -19.28 3.68 1.58
N VAL A 297 -18.01 4.06 1.49
CA VAL A 297 -17.61 5.48 1.51
C VAL A 297 -17.98 6.21 0.21
N ALA A 298 -18.10 5.51 -0.91
CA ALA A 298 -18.62 6.09 -2.15
C ALA A 298 -20.12 6.42 -2.05
N GLU A 299 -20.90 5.55 -1.41
CA GLU A 299 -22.34 5.77 -1.18
C GLU A 299 -22.61 6.79 -0.06
N ARG A 300 -21.69 6.93 0.91
CA ARG A 300 -21.87 7.70 2.15
C ARG A 300 -20.73 8.68 2.38
N ARG A 301 -20.91 9.90 1.86
CA ARG A 301 -19.90 10.96 1.90
C ARG A 301 -19.52 11.36 3.33
N GLU A 302 -20.46 11.35 4.27
CA GLU A 302 -20.23 11.62 5.68
C GLU A 302 -19.23 10.65 6.31
N LEU A 303 -19.34 9.36 5.97
CA LEU A 303 -18.43 8.32 6.44
C LEU A 303 -17.07 8.41 5.73
N ALA A 304 -17.04 8.83 4.46
CA ALA A 304 -15.80 9.08 3.74
C ALA A 304 -14.99 10.20 4.40
N VAL A 305 -15.65 11.32 4.72
CA VAL A 305 -15.02 12.48 5.39
C VAL A 305 -14.50 12.07 6.77
N TRP A 306 -15.30 11.36 7.56
CA TRP A 306 -14.90 10.88 8.88
C TRP A 306 -13.70 9.93 8.81
N ASN A 307 -13.75 8.91 7.94
CA ASN A 307 -12.66 7.95 7.75
C ASN A 307 -11.35 8.64 7.36
N ASN A 308 -11.42 9.58 6.40
CA ASN A 308 -10.25 10.33 5.96
C ASN A 308 -9.71 11.26 7.05
N THR A 309 -10.57 11.84 7.88
CA THR A 309 -10.14 12.70 9.00
C THR A 309 -9.36 11.88 10.02
N LEU A 310 -9.83 10.68 10.38
CA LEU A 310 -9.10 9.79 11.27
C LEU A 310 -7.76 9.35 10.69
N LEU A 311 -7.73 8.94 9.41
CA LEU A 311 -6.50 8.53 8.73
C LEU A 311 -5.45 9.65 8.68
N LYS A 312 -5.87 10.92 8.53
CA LYS A 312 -4.98 12.09 8.61
C LYS A 312 -4.40 12.30 10.01
N GLN A 313 -5.22 12.15 11.05
CA GLN A 313 -4.77 12.36 12.44
C GLN A 313 -3.63 11.43 12.85
N ILE A 314 -3.64 10.21 12.31
CA ILE A 314 -2.61 9.19 12.57
C ILE A 314 -1.49 9.17 11.51
N GLY A 315 -1.51 10.09 10.54
CA GLY A 315 -0.44 10.25 9.55
C GLY A 315 -0.37 9.18 8.46
N PHE A 316 -1.47 8.47 8.17
CA PHE A 316 -1.51 7.44 7.11
C PHE A 316 -2.04 7.94 5.77
N ILE A 317 -2.62 9.16 5.71
CA ILE A 317 -2.92 9.92 4.49
C ILE A 317 -2.65 11.41 4.69
#